data_AF-A0A942DRB8-F1
#
_entry.id   AF-A0A942DRB8-F1
#
_cell.length_a   1.000
_cell.length_b   1.000
_cell.length_c   1.000
_cell.angle_alpha   90.00
_cell.angle_beta   90.00
_cell.angle_gamma   90.00
#
_symmetry.space_group_name_H-M   'P 1'
#
loop_
_entity.id
_entity.type
_entity.pdbx_description
1 polymer ?
#
loop_
_entity_poly.entity_id
_entity_poly.type
_entity_poly.pdbx_seq_one_letter_code
_entity_poly.pdbx_strand_id
1 'polypeptide(L)'
;MKTLLALLTVVGLSSQAHAWGGRGHAAICETAVFLVKEPGLKEYLKNKPQMMGHLCNMPDFYWRSFPSEMTKLGNPTHFIDVEITGLKVTEVPTDFKQIVETYTGKENKFKKGATIYNVPSEFGSVWWRADQFYRRFLTFGKDLAAAEPPKNSKEETDDNLPYNKAAYEMAVSLGLMGHFVGDASQPLHNTADYDGYATGHGGLHAYYEDQVVSEFDGDLQARVLKEARAMKNPKFLKPKTVVEKMKVLSESSMDELKLIFKQDPVKKPSTVVNERGMDIRKAAERESAAVGYKKFNKIIVTELARSSVLLAHLWDEAYAEAGKPALASSKIYKYPLTVEFIAPDYLPAKEEPKKDEAKAEKK
;
A
#
# COMPACT_ATOMS: atom_id res chain seq x y z
N MET A 1 43.94 -22.15 -26.90
CA MET A 1 43.59 -21.73 -25.53
C MET A 1 42.22 -21.09 -25.57
N LYS A 2 41.29 -21.60 -24.75
CA LYS A 2 39.86 -21.24 -24.77
C LYS A 2 39.66 -19.81 -24.25
N THR A 3 39.01 -18.97 -25.05
CA THR A 3 38.56 -17.64 -24.65
C THR A 3 37.41 -17.82 -23.66
N LEU A 4 37.63 -17.45 -22.40
CA LEU A 4 36.62 -17.48 -21.35
C LEU A 4 35.69 -16.28 -21.56
N LEU A 5 34.51 -16.51 -22.11
CA LEU A 5 33.44 -15.50 -22.15
C LEU A 5 32.84 -15.43 -20.75
N ALA A 6 33.12 -14.35 -20.02
CA ALA A 6 32.48 -14.09 -18.74
C ALA A 6 31.00 -13.75 -18.98
N LEU A 7 30.11 -14.73 -18.76
CA LEU A 7 28.68 -14.48 -18.64
C LEU A 7 28.47 -13.69 -17.34
N LEU A 8 28.22 -12.38 -17.44
CA LEU A 8 27.65 -11.61 -16.34
C LEU A 8 26.23 -12.16 -16.09
N THR A 9 26.11 -13.03 -15.10
CA THR A 9 24.83 -13.50 -14.57
C THR A 9 24.27 -12.37 -13.72
N VAL A 10 23.39 -11.56 -14.31
CA VAL A 10 22.54 -10.66 -13.52
C VAL A 10 21.53 -11.54 -12.82
N VAL A 11 21.86 -11.96 -11.59
CA VAL A 11 20.89 -12.55 -10.67
C VAL A 11 19.82 -11.49 -10.46
N GLY A 12 18.59 -11.78 -10.88
CA GLY A 12 17.45 -10.89 -10.71
C GLY A 12 17.28 -10.59 -9.22
N LEU A 13 17.69 -9.40 -8.80
CA LEU A 13 17.19 -8.81 -7.57
C LEU A 13 15.68 -8.76 -7.74
N SER A 14 14.96 -9.51 -6.91
CA SER A 14 13.51 -9.37 -6.77
C SER A 14 13.24 -7.88 -6.61
N SER A 15 12.65 -7.28 -7.65
CA SER A 15 12.21 -5.90 -7.65
C SER A 15 11.35 -5.74 -6.41
N GLN A 16 11.86 -5.05 -5.40
CA GLN A 16 11.05 -4.71 -4.25
C GLN A 16 9.99 -3.77 -4.80
N ALA A 17 8.75 -4.25 -4.88
CA ALA A 17 7.61 -3.43 -5.25
C ALA A 17 7.50 -2.34 -4.18
N HIS A 18 7.96 -1.15 -4.52
CA HIS A 18 7.52 0.07 -3.88
C HIS A 18 6.11 0.33 -4.41
N ALA A 19 5.24 0.92 -3.62
CA ALA A 19 4.01 1.48 -4.19
C ALA A 19 4.31 2.83 -4.80
N TRP A 20 3.29 3.67 -5.00
CA TRP A 20 3.52 5.06 -5.40
C TRP A 20 4.81 5.58 -4.77
N GLY A 21 5.78 6.01 -5.58
CA GLY A 21 7.07 6.46 -5.05
C GLY A 21 6.84 7.57 -4.02
N GLY A 22 7.83 7.91 -3.19
CA GLY A 22 7.51 8.65 -1.96
C GLY A 22 6.81 10.01 -2.15
N ARG A 23 6.97 10.60 -3.34
CA ARG A 23 6.21 11.78 -3.79
C ARG A 23 4.70 11.52 -3.96
N GLY A 24 4.31 10.36 -4.50
CA GLY A 24 2.91 9.98 -4.67
C GLY A 24 2.21 9.73 -3.32
N HIS A 25 2.83 8.99 -2.40
CA HIS A 25 2.30 8.82 -1.03
C HIS A 25 2.16 10.16 -0.30
N ALA A 26 3.19 11.02 -0.38
CA ALA A 26 3.12 12.35 0.20
C ALA A 26 1.94 13.14 -0.38
N ALA A 27 1.79 13.18 -1.72
CA ALA A 27 0.70 13.87 -2.37
C ALA A 27 -0.68 13.34 -1.95
N ILE A 28 -0.84 12.02 -1.79
CA ILE A 28 -2.10 11.40 -1.33
C ILE A 28 -2.47 11.88 0.06
N CYS A 29 -1.56 11.68 1.02
CA CYS A 29 -1.78 11.95 2.44
C CYS A 29 -1.90 13.45 2.74
N GLU A 30 -1.07 14.28 2.10
CA GLU A 30 -1.16 15.73 2.22
C GLU A 30 -2.46 16.28 1.61
N THR A 31 -2.94 15.69 0.51
CA THR A 31 -4.22 16.09 -0.10
C THR A 31 -5.41 15.68 0.77
N ALA A 32 -5.39 14.47 1.34
CA ALA A 32 -6.46 13.96 2.18
C ALA A 32 -6.78 14.89 3.37
N VAL A 33 -5.75 15.53 3.96
CA VAL A 33 -5.91 16.55 5.02
C VAL A 33 -6.90 17.65 4.63
N PHE A 34 -6.91 18.07 3.37
CA PHE A 34 -7.78 19.14 2.87
C PHE A 34 -9.16 18.67 2.38
N LEU A 35 -9.43 17.36 2.46
CA LEU A 35 -10.68 16.73 2.07
C LEU A 35 -11.53 16.28 3.27
N VAL A 36 -10.93 16.16 4.46
CA VAL A 36 -11.60 15.85 5.74
C VAL A 36 -12.76 16.83 5.99
N LYS A 37 -13.90 16.29 6.41
CA LYS A 37 -15.14 17.05 6.63
C LYS A 37 -15.50 17.21 8.08
N GLU A 38 -15.12 16.27 8.95
CA GLU A 38 -15.40 16.33 10.38
C GLU A 38 -14.68 17.53 11.01
N PRO A 39 -15.39 18.50 11.63
CA PRO A 39 -14.80 19.78 12.02
C PRO A 39 -13.60 19.66 12.98
N GLY A 40 -13.70 18.79 13.99
CA GLY A 40 -12.64 18.59 14.98
C GLY A 40 -11.37 17.98 14.37
N LEU A 41 -11.54 16.96 13.52
CA LEU A 41 -10.42 16.34 12.82
C LEU A 41 -9.80 17.28 11.78
N LYS A 42 -10.63 18.01 11.04
CA LYS A 42 -10.19 19.01 10.06
C LYS A 42 -9.35 20.10 10.73
N GLU A 43 -9.81 20.63 11.86
CA GLU A 43 -9.07 21.64 12.62
C GLU A 43 -7.73 21.11 13.11
N TYR A 44 -7.69 19.85 13.55
CA TYR A 44 -6.48 19.19 14.00
C TYR A 44 -5.47 18.95 12.85
N LEU A 45 -5.94 18.52 11.68
CA LEU A 45 -5.08 18.11 10.56
C LEU A 45 -4.65 19.26 9.64
N LYS A 46 -5.40 20.37 9.54
CA LYS A 46 -5.12 21.45 8.56
C LYS A 46 -3.70 22.04 8.63
N ASN A 47 -3.03 21.92 9.78
CA ASN A 47 -1.66 22.38 10.00
C ASN A 47 -0.61 21.23 10.01
N LYS A 48 -0.99 20.03 9.57
CA LYS A 48 -0.15 18.82 9.59
C LYS A 48 -0.02 18.09 8.24
N PRO A 49 -0.17 18.72 7.05
CA PRO A 49 -0.04 17.98 5.80
C PRO A 49 1.33 17.31 5.68
N GLN A 50 2.43 18.00 5.98
CA GLN A 50 3.79 17.45 5.88
C GLN A 50 4.00 16.25 6.81
N MET A 51 3.42 16.28 8.01
CA MET A 51 3.46 15.16 8.94
C MET A 51 2.72 13.95 8.37
N MET A 52 1.54 14.16 7.79
CA MET A 52 0.80 13.07 7.15
C MET A 52 1.55 12.52 5.95
N GLY A 53 2.14 13.37 5.10
CA GLY A 53 2.98 12.96 3.97
C GLY A 53 4.21 12.16 4.41
N HIS A 54 4.87 12.57 5.49
CA HIS A 54 5.99 11.83 6.09
C HIS A 54 5.57 10.46 6.62
N LEU A 55 4.53 10.40 7.45
CA LEU A 55 4.02 9.15 8.01
C LEU A 55 3.54 8.17 6.93
N CYS A 56 2.92 8.69 5.86
CA CYS A 56 2.53 7.93 4.67
C CYS A 56 3.71 7.20 4.01
N ASN A 57 4.94 7.67 4.21
CA ASN A 57 6.13 7.10 3.59
C ASN A 57 6.91 6.16 4.51
N MET A 58 6.57 6.08 5.81
CA MET A 58 7.29 5.26 6.78
C MET A 58 7.38 3.77 6.42
N PRO A 59 6.34 3.14 5.87
CA PRO A 59 6.44 1.74 5.46
C PRO A 59 7.55 1.49 4.42
N ASP A 60 7.74 2.40 3.47
CA ASP A 60 8.73 2.23 2.40
C ASP A 60 10.11 2.80 2.73
N PHE A 61 10.18 3.90 3.48
CA PHE A 61 11.46 4.57 3.78
C PHE A 61 12.15 4.00 5.02
N TYR A 62 11.38 3.53 5.99
CA TYR A 62 11.91 3.11 7.28
C TYR A 62 11.71 1.61 7.50
N TRP A 63 10.49 1.08 7.41
CA TRP A 63 10.25 -0.33 7.71
C TRP A 63 10.97 -1.31 6.76
N ARG A 64 11.22 -0.93 5.51
CA ARG A 64 12.03 -1.76 4.59
C ARG A 64 13.50 -1.90 5.01
N SER A 65 14.00 -1.04 5.88
CA SER A 65 15.35 -1.15 6.46
C SER A 65 15.43 -2.14 7.64
N PHE A 66 14.29 -2.69 8.07
CA PHE A 66 14.22 -3.53 9.26
C PHE A 66 14.71 -4.97 8.97
N PRO A 67 15.01 -5.77 10.02
CA PRO A 67 15.43 -7.15 9.85
C PRO A 67 14.45 -7.99 9.01
N SER A 68 14.98 -9.03 8.36
CA SER A 68 14.24 -9.89 7.42
C SER A 68 12.96 -10.49 8.00
N GLU A 69 12.93 -10.81 9.30
CA GLU A 69 11.73 -11.34 9.96
C GLU A 69 10.56 -10.35 9.96
N MET A 70 10.83 -9.04 10.01
CA MET A 70 9.79 -8.01 9.94
C MET A 70 9.41 -7.71 8.49
N THR A 71 10.39 -7.59 7.60
CA THR A 71 10.11 -7.29 6.18
C THR A 71 9.42 -8.45 5.46
N LYS A 72 9.65 -9.71 5.85
CA LYS A 72 8.86 -10.87 5.36
C LYS A 72 7.37 -10.76 5.71
N LEU A 73 7.04 -10.12 6.83
CA LEU A 73 5.64 -9.88 7.24
C LEU A 73 5.10 -8.59 6.63
N GLY A 74 5.92 -7.55 6.50
CA GLY A 74 5.50 -6.24 6.02
C GLY A 74 5.35 -6.15 4.51
N ASN A 75 6.32 -6.65 3.74
CA ASN A 75 6.36 -6.46 2.28
C ASN A 75 5.10 -6.99 1.56
N PRO A 76 4.53 -8.16 1.93
CA PRO A 76 3.31 -8.65 1.29
C PRO A 76 2.05 -7.83 1.62
N THR A 77 2.13 -6.86 2.53
CA THR A 77 1.00 -6.00 2.88
C THR A 77 0.79 -4.82 1.93
N HIS A 78 1.66 -4.67 0.91
CA HIS A 78 1.62 -3.56 -0.04
C HIS A 78 0.85 -3.87 -1.33
N PHE A 79 0.40 -5.11 -1.55
CA PHE A 79 -0.25 -5.48 -2.80
C PHE A 79 -1.39 -6.48 -2.59
N ILE A 80 -2.08 -6.79 -3.68
CA ILE A 80 -3.09 -7.84 -3.78
C ILE A 80 -3.09 -8.49 -5.18
N ASP A 81 -2.67 -9.75 -5.26
CA ASP A 81 -2.50 -10.50 -6.51
C ASP A 81 -3.66 -11.47 -6.72
N VAL A 82 -4.87 -10.93 -6.89
CA VAL A 82 -6.11 -11.73 -6.92
C VAL A 82 -6.07 -12.83 -7.99
N GLU A 83 -5.40 -12.55 -9.11
CA GLU A 83 -5.29 -13.44 -10.27
C GLU A 83 -4.66 -14.80 -9.95
N ILE A 84 -3.84 -14.93 -8.90
CA ILE A 84 -3.25 -16.23 -8.53
C ILE A 84 -4.33 -17.23 -8.10
N THR A 85 -5.48 -16.75 -7.62
CA THR A 85 -6.62 -17.56 -7.16
C THR A 85 -7.63 -17.84 -8.26
N GLY A 86 -7.59 -17.06 -9.35
CA GLY A 86 -8.58 -17.07 -10.42
C GLY A 86 -9.89 -16.34 -10.08
N LEU A 87 -9.98 -15.69 -8.91
CA LEU A 87 -11.11 -14.85 -8.54
C LEU A 87 -11.07 -13.51 -9.28
N LYS A 88 -12.23 -12.85 -9.35
CA LYS A 88 -12.30 -11.39 -9.53
C LYS A 88 -12.19 -10.69 -8.18
N VAL A 89 -11.75 -9.43 -8.17
CA VAL A 89 -11.66 -8.61 -6.95
C VAL A 89 -12.98 -8.61 -6.16
N THR A 90 -14.11 -8.47 -6.86
CA THR A 90 -15.45 -8.49 -6.26
C THR A 90 -15.79 -9.79 -5.54
N GLU A 91 -15.23 -10.91 -5.97
CA GLU A 91 -15.50 -12.26 -5.46
C GLU A 91 -14.62 -12.63 -4.25
N VAL A 92 -13.56 -11.86 -3.96
CA VAL A 92 -12.65 -12.17 -2.85
C VAL A 92 -13.37 -12.10 -1.51
N PRO A 93 -13.36 -13.15 -0.68
CA PRO A 93 -13.91 -13.11 0.67
C PRO A 93 -13.26 -12.02 1.53
N THR A 94 -13.99 -11.43 2.47
CA THR A 94 -13.43 -10.42 3.38
C THR A 94 -12.76 -11.03 4.61
N ASP A 95 -13.00 -12.31 4.91
CA ASP A 95 -12.27 -13.04 5.94
C ASP A 95 -10.96 -13.56 5.35
N PHE A 96 -9.83 -12.96 5.75
CA PHE A 96 -8.51 -13.36 5.25
C PHE A 96 -8.18 -14.82 5.57
N LYS A 97 -8.61 -15.32 6.73
CA LYS A 97 -8.35 -16.70 7.15
C LYS A 97 -9.01 -17.69 6.19
N GLN A 98 -10.24 -17.40 5.75
CA GLN A 98 -10.94 -18.20 4.76
C GLN A 98 -10.15 -18.30 3.44
N ILE A 99 -9.53 -17.20 2.99
CA ILE A 99 -8.70 -17.18 1.78
C ILE A 99 -7.48 -18.10 1.96
N VAL A 100 -6.79 -17.99 3.10
CA VAL A 100 -5.63 -18.82 3.41
C VAL A 100 -6.00 -20.31 3.42
N GLU A 101 -7.07 -20.68 4.10
CA GLU A 101 -7.55 -22.07 4.18
C GLU A 101 -8.01 -22.61 2.81
N THR A 102 -8.62 -21.76 1.98
CA THR A 102 -9.17 -22.18 0.68
C THR A 102 -8.09 -22.38 -0.39
N TYR A 103 -7.09 -21.49 -0.42
CA TYR A 103 -6.15 -21.37 -1.54
C TYR A 103 -4.75 -21.92 -1.25
N THR A 104 -4.37 -22.13 0.01
CA THR A 104 -3.08 -22.79 0.31
C THR A 104 -3.07 -24.21 -0.27
N GLY A 105 -2.00 -24.55 -0.98
CA GLY A 105 -1.84 -25.83 -1.66
C GLY A 105 -2.64 -25.99 -2.96
N LYS A 106 -3.38 -24.96 -3.41
CA LYS A 106 -4.08 -24.97 -4.70
C LYS A 106 -3.16 -24.54 -5.84
N GLU A 107 -3.53 -24.92 -7.06
CA GLU A 107 -2.85 -24.47 -8.28
C GLU A 107 -2.90 -22.94 -8.38
N ASN A 108 -1.74 -22.33 -8.64
CA ASN A 108 -1.63 -20.91 -8.97
C ASN A 108 -2.18 -20.67 -10.39
N LYS A 109 -3.25 -19.88 -10.49
CA LYS A 109 -3.96 -19.63 -11.75
C LYS A 109 -3.27 -18.63 -12.68
N PHE A 110 -2.33 -17.84 -12.14
CA PHE A 110 -1.50 -16.93 -12.94
C PHE A 110 -0.24 -17.64 -13.44
N LYS A 111 0.48 -18.33 -12.55
CA LYS A 111 1.72 -19.07 -12.87
C LYS A 111 1.43 -20.55 -13.10
N LYS A 112 1.19 -20.94 -14.37
CA LYS A 112 0.87 -22.32 -14.76
C LYS A 112 1.87 -23.34 -14.21
N GLY A 113 1.34 -24.42 -13.64
CA GLY A 113 2.14 -25.51 -13.08
C GLY A 113 2.77 -25.21 -11.71
N ALA A 114 2.50 -24.03 -11.12
CA ALA A 114 2.88 -23.72 -9.75
C ALA A 114 1.72 -23.94 -8.77
N THR A 115 2.07 -24.09 -7.50
CA THR A 115 1.13 -24.19 -6.37
C THR A 115 1.29 -22.93 -5.52
N ILE A 116 0.19 -22.44 -4.93
CA ILE A 116 0.21 -21.37 -3.93
C ILE A 116 0.66 -22.00 -2.60
N TYR A 117 1.88 -21.71 -2.18
CA TYR A 117 2.47 -22.27 -0.96
C TYR A 117 2.20 -21.41 0.27
N ASN A 118 2.18 -20.10 0.11
CA ASN A 118 1.98 -19.15 1.20
C ASN A 118 1.08 -18.02 0.74
N VAL A 119 -0.23 -18.16 0.96
CA VAL A 119 -1.22 -17.14 0.60
C VAL A 119 -0.83 -15.75 1.14
N PRO A 120 -0.45 -15.55 2.42
CA PRO A 120 -0.03 -14.23 2.90
C PRO A 120 1.09 -13.57 2.08
N SER A 121 2.10 -14.32 1.65
CA SER A 121 3.24 -13.80 0.89
C SER A 121 2.99 -13.69 -0.62
N GLU A 122 2.12 -14.52 -1.18
CA GLU A 122 1.89 -14.60 -2.64
C GLU A 122 0.63 -13.87 -3.08
N PHE A 123 -0.43 -13.87 -2.28
CA PHE A 123 -1.69 -13.18 -2.57
C PHE A 123 -1.65 -11.71 -2.15
N GLY A 124 -0.86 -11.38 -1.12
CA GLY A 124 -0.84 -10.05 -0.54
C GLY A 124 -2.03 -9.75 0.38
N SER A 125 -2.06 -8.56 1.00
CA SER A 125 -3.04 -8.25 2.04
C SER A 125 -3.34 -6.75 2.26
N VAL A 126 -3.10 -5.91 1.25
CA VAL A 126 -3.20 -4.44 1.37
C VAL A 126 -4.53 -3.92 1.93
N TRP A 127 -5.65 -4.57 1.63
CA TRP A 127 -6.97 -4.16 2.13
C TRP A 127 -7.10 -4.30 3.64
N TRP A 128 -6.69 -5.46 4.19
CA TRP A 128 -6.71 -5.71 5.63
C TRP A 128 -5.66 -4.89 6.36
N ARG A 129 -4.57 -4.53 5.68
CA ARG A 129 -3.56 -3.65 6.23
C ARG A 129 -4.09 -2.25 6.48
N ALA A 130 -4.86 -1.67 5.55
CA ALA A 130 -5.53 -0.39 5.79
C ALA A 130 -6.56 -0.50 6.94
N ASP A 131 -7.37 -1.56 6.96
CA ASP A 131 -8.33 -1.83 8.04
C ASP A 131 -7.68 -1.93 9.43
N GLN A 132 -6.50 -2.56 9.51
CA GLN A 132 -5.74 -2.62 10.77
C GLN A 132 -5.42 -1.24 11.33
N PHE A 133 -5.00 -0.30 10.49
CA PHE A 133 -4.71 1.06 10.95
C PHE A 133 -5.96 1.87 11.25
N TYR A 134 -7.08 1.57 10.57
CA TYR A 134 -8.39 2.11 10.96
C TYR A 134 -8.78 1.65 12.37
N ARG A 135 -8.71 0.34 12.65
CA ARG A 135 -8.98 -0.21 14.00
C ARG A 135 -8.00 0.31 15.05
N ARG A 136 -6.72 0.47 14.68
CA ARG A 136 -5.71 1.06 15.58
C ARG A 136 -6.09 2.49 15.95
N PHE A 137 -6.53 3.30 14.99
CA PHE A 137 -7.03 4.64 15.25
C PHE A 137 -8.22 4.61 16.23
N LEU A 138 -9.18 3.71 16.05
CA LEU A 138 -10.34 3.59 16.95
C LEU A 138 -9.92 3.28 18.39
N THR A 139 -8.95 2.40 18.58
CA THR A 139 -8.41 2.07 19.91
C THR A 139 -7.85 3.31 20.59
N PHE A 140 -6.93 4.03 19.93
CA PHE A 140 -6.32 5.21 20.54
C PHE A 140 -7.27 6.41 20.61
N GLY A 141 -8.29 6.49 19.74
CA GLY A 141 -9.36 7.47 19.86
C GLY A 141 -10.14 7.32 21.16
N LYS A 142 -10.42 6.07 21.57
CA LYS A 142 -11.05 5.77 22.86
C LYS A 142 -10.13 6.08 24.03
N ASP A 143 -8.84 5.71 23.93
CA ASP A 143 -7.85 6.01 24.96
C ASP A 143 -7.68 7.53 25.14
N LEU A 144 -7.65 8.28 24.04
CA LEU A 144 -7.60 9.74 24.04
C LEU A 144 -8.82 10.35 24.72
N ALA A 145 -10.03 9.85 24.41
CA ALA A 145 -11.27 10.34 25.01
C ALA A 145 -11.37 10.06 26.52
N ALA A 146 -10.74 8.97 26.98
CA ALA A 146 -10.70 8.59 28.38
C ALA A 146 -9.59 9.31 29.19
N ALA A 147 -8.58 9.86 28.52
CA ALA A 147 -7.46 10.52 29.16
C ALA A 147 -7.74 12.00 29.48
N GLU A 148 -7.15 12.48 30.59
CA GLU A 148 -7.18 13.92 30.89
C GLU A 148 -6.29 14.69 29.90
N PRO A 149 -6.79 15.78 29.27
CA PRO A 149 -5.98 16.61 28.40
C PRO A 149 -4.91 17.37 29.20
N PRO A 150 -3.77 17.70 28.57
CA PRO A 150 -2.71 18.45 29.24
C PRO A 150 -3.21 19.82 29.70
N LYS A 151 -2.86 20.21 30.92
CA LYS A 151 -3.35 21.44 31.59
C LYS A 151 -2.40 22.62 31.46
N ASN A 152 -1.15 22.37 31.08
CA ASN A 152 -0.08 23.37 30.99
C ASN A 152 0.98 22.93 29.98
N SER A 153 1.86 23.85 29.59
CA SER A 153 2.90 23.62 28.58
C SER A 153 3.85 22.47 28.92
N LYS A 154 4.11 22.20 30.21
CA LYS A 154 4.95 21.07 30.63
C LYS A 154 4.27 19.74 30.30
N GLU A 155 2.99 19.60 30.64
CA GLU A 155 2.19 18.42 30.31
C GLU A 155 1.98 18.28 28.80
N GLU A 156 1.85 19.38 28.04
CA GLU A 156 1.75 19.29 26.57
C GLU A 156 3.00 18.65 25.93
N THR A 157 4.17 18.75 26.57
CA THR A 157 5.44 18.18 26.09
C THR A 157 5.80 16.83 26.71
N ASP A 158 4.97 16.29 27.61
CA ASP A 158 5.23 15.01 28.26
C ASP A 158 4.72 13.85 27.40
N ASP A 159 5.63 13.17 26.71
CA ASP A 159 5.32 12.01 25.86
C ASP A 159 4.73 10.81 26.63
N ASN A 160 4.89 10.78 27.95
CA ASN A 160 4.34 9.71 28.80
C ASN A 160 2.91 9.99 29.26
N LEU A 161 2.42 11.23 29.06
CA LEU A 161 1.04 11.56 29.38
C LEU A 161 0.10 10.70 28.51
N PRO A 162 -0.86 9.96 29.09
CA PRO A 162 -1.74 9.06 28.33
C PRO A 162 -2.44 9.75 27.15
N TYR A 163 -2.87 10.99 27.32
CA TYR A 163 -3.48 11.79 26.26
C TYR A 163 -2.50 12.04 25.09
N ASN A 164 -1.26 12.48 25.38
CA ASN A 164 -0.27 12.76 24.34
C ASN A 164 0.14 11.50 23.59
N LYS A 165 0.32 10.39 24.33
CA LYS A 165 0.63 9.08 23.74
C LYS A 165 -0.49 8.61 22.82
N ALA A 166 -1.74 8.68 23.26
CA ALA A 166 -2.88 8.30 22.44
C ALA A 166 -2.99 9.18 21.18
N ALA A 167 -2.82 10.50 21.31
CA ALA A 167 -2.86 11.40 20.17
C ALA A 167 -1.73 11.15 19.15
N TYR A 168 -0.52 10.85 19.64
CA TYR A 168 0.61 10.45 18.80
C TYR A 168 0.28 9.18 18.01
N GLU A 169 -0.21 8.14 18.68
CA GLU A 169 -0.55 6.87 18.03
C GLU A 169 -1.72 6.98 17.06
N MET A 170 -2.70 7.84 17.35
CA MET A 170 -3.75 8.19 16.39
C MET A 170 -3.16 8.81 15.14
N ALA A 171 -2.27 9.80 15.26
CA ALA A 171 -1.65 10.45 14.11
C ALA A 171 -0.80 9.48 13.28
N VAL A 172 -0.01 8.63 13.94
CA VAL A 172 0.75 7.56 13.29
C VAL A 172 -0.19 6.62 12.53
N SER A 173 -1.31 6.22 13.14
CA SER A 173 -2.31 5.36 12.49
C SER A 173 -2.92 6.00 11.25
N LEU A 174 -3.24 7.31 11.28
CA LEU A 174 -3.78 8.02 10.12
C LEU A 174 -2.81 7.98 8.93
N GLY A 175 -1.54 8.31 9.17
CA GLY A 175 -0.53 8.34 8.11
C GLY A 175 -0.20 6.95 7.56
N LEU A 176 -0.04 5.95 8.44
CA LEU A 176 0.22 4.56 8.02
C LEU A 176 -0.96 3.98 7.24
N MET A 177 -2.21 4.27 7.63
CA MET A 177 -3.39 3.91 6.85
C MET A 177 -3.32 4.49 5.44
N GLY A 178 -2.89 5.74 5.32
CA GLY A 178 -2.76 6.42 4.03
C GLY A 178 -1.76 5.81 3.07
N HIS A 179 -0.71 5.16 3.58
CA HIS A 179 0.20 4.37 2.76
C HIS A 179 -0.57 3.28 2.01
N PHE A 180 -1.24 2.39 2.75
CA PHE A 180 -1.90 1.21 2.16
C PHE A 180 -3.14 1.58 1.33
N VAL A 181 -3.84 2.68 1.65
CA VAL A 181 -4.88 3.26 0.77
C VAL A 181 -4.25 3.80 -0.53
N GLY A 182 -3.02 4.31 -0.47
CA GLY A 182 -2.21 4.66 -1.63
C GLY A 182 -1.89 3.44 -2.49
N ASP A 183 -1.32 2.41 -1.89
CA ASP A 183 -0.94 1.15 -2.56
C ASP A 183 -2.11 0.55 -3.33
N ALA A 184 -3.28 0.44 -2.69
CA ALA A 184 -4.46 -0.13 -3.33
C ALA A 184 -4.95 0.68 -4.55
N SER A 185 -4.60 1.97 -4.65
CA SER A 185 -4.91 2.80 -5.82
C SER A 185 -3.85 2.71 -6.94
N GLN A 186 -2.69 2.11 -6.68
CA GLN A 186 -1.65 1.91 -7.70
C GLN A 186 -2.08 0.70 -8.55
N PRO A 187 -2.40 0.87 -9.85
CA PRO A 187 -2.95 -0.22 -10.67
C PRO A 187 -2.13 -1.52 -10.69
N LEU A 188 -0.80 -1.42 -10.70
CA LEU A 188 0.16 -2.53 -10.72
C LEU A 188 0.32 -3.22 -9.35
N HIS A 189 -0.21 -2.65 -8.26
CA HIS A 189 -0.28 -3.30 -6.93
C HIS A 189 -1.46 -4.24 -6.78
N ASN A 190 -2.29 -4.35 -7.82
CA ASN A 190 -3.52 -5.11 -7.81
C ASN A 190 -3.51 -6.24 -8.85
N THR A 191 -2.34 -6.62 -9.38
CA THR A 191 -2.19 -7.65 -10.42
C THR A 191 -0.92 -8.46 -10.18
N ALA A 192 -1.01 -9.76 -10.46
CA ALA A 192 0.14 -10.66 -10.40
C ALA A 192 1.17 -10.36 -11.52
N ASP A 193 0.79 -9.62 -12.57
CA ASP A 193 1.73 -9.05 -13.57
C ASP A 193 2.23 -7.65 -13.15
N TYR A 194 2.54 -7.47 -11.87
CA TYR A 194 2.88 -6.17 -11.26
C TYR A 194 3.98 -5.41 -12.01
N ASP A 195 4.98 -6.10 -12.58
CA ASP A 195 6.05 -5.46 -13.37
C ASP A 195 5.89 -5.63 -14.89
N GLY A 196 4.74 -6.14 -15.36
CA GLY A 196 4.36 -6.21 -16.76
C GLY A 196 5.08 -7.28 -17.60
N TYR A 197 5.83 -8.20 -17.00
CA TYR A 197 6.61 -9.19 -17.75
C TYR A 197 5.76 -10.16 -18.56
N ALA A 198 4.59 -10.56 -18.05
CA ALA A 198 3.69 -11.48 -18.75
C ALA A 198 3.08 -10.85 -20.02
N THR A 199 3.00 -9.52 -20.04
CA THR A 199 2.44 -8.75 -21.14
C THR A 199 3.49 -8.08 -22.03
N GLY A 200 4.79 -8.32 -21.80
CA GLY A 200 5.88 -7.72 -22.59
C GLY A 200 6.25 -6.30 -22.15
N HIS A 201 5.73 -5.86 -21.02
CA HIS A 201 5.94 -4.59 -20.34
C HIS A 201 6.86 -4.71 -19.12
N GLY A 202 7.79 -5.67 -19.09
CA GLY A 202 8.76 -5.83 -17.99
C GLY A 202 9.46 -4.53 -17.58
N GLY A 203 9.48 -4.17 -16.31
CA GLY A 203 10.06 -2.93 -15.77
C GLY A 203 9.11 -1.73 -15.77
N LEU A 204 7.80 -1.93 -16.00
CA LEU A 204 6.82 -0.84 -16.03
C LEU A 204 6.57 -0.28 -14.63
N HIS A 205 6.68 -1.09 -13.58
CA HIS A 205 6.29 -0.73 -12.23
C HIS A 205 7.01 0.51 -11.73
N ALA A 206 8.34 0.41 -11.59
CA ALA A 206 9.18 1.52 -11.13
C ALA A 206 9.20 2.69 -12.12
N TYR A 207 9.01 2.43 -13.42
CA TYR A 207 8.89 3.49 -14.41
C TYR A 207 7.63 4.34 -14.18
N TYR A 208 6.49 3.68 -13.96
CA TYR A 208 5.19 4.34 -13.81
C TYR A 208 5.07 5.12 -12.50
N GLU A 209 5.47 4.52 -11.38
CA GLU A 209 5.17 5.06 -10.05
C GLU A 209 6.22 6.03 -9.49
N ASP A 210 7.45 5.96 -9.99
CA ASP A 210 8.56 6.77 -9.50
C ASP A 210 9.09 7.68 -10.62
N GLN A 211 9.59 7.11 -11.72
CA GLN A 211 10.20 7.92 -12.77
C GLN A 211 9.19 8.90 -13.40
N VAL A 212 8.01 8.42 -13.79
CA VAL A 212 6.98 9.29 -14.38
C VAL A 212 6.38 10.24 -13.35
N VAL A 213 6.24 9.81 -12.09
CA VAL A 213 5.76 10.69 -11.00
C VAL A 213 6.78 11.79 -10.69
N SER A 214 8.08 11.55 -10.88
CA SER A 214 9.13 12.55 -10.70
C SER A 214 9.06 13.70 -11.72
N GLU A 215 8.46 13.48 -12.89
CA GLU A 215 8.32 14.48 -13.97
C GLU A 215 7.22 15.52 -13.70
N PHE A 216 6.35 15.32 -12.71
CA PHE A 216 5.42 16.37 -12.29
C PHE A 216 6.21 17.57 -11.74
N ASP A 217 5.68 18.78 -11.91
CA ASP A 217 6.25 19.97 -11.28
C ASP A 217 5.79 20.08 -9.81
N GLY A 218 6.20 21.13 -9.10
CA GLY A 218 5.81 21.42 -7.71
C GLY A 218 4.30 21.58 -7.46
N ASP A 219 3.45 21.33 -8.46
CA ASP A 219 2.00 21.48 -8.42
C ASP A 219 1.22 20.16 -8.27
N LEU A 220 1.90 18.99 -8.17
CA LEU A 220 1.25 17.68 -8.11
C LEU A 220 0.11 17.63 -7.07
N GLN A 221 0.37 18.04 -5.82
CA GLN A 221 -0.63 18.06 -4.76
C GLN A 221 -1.86 18.92 -5.13
N ALA A 222 -1.62 20.11 -5.71
CA ALA A 222 -2.71 20.99 -6.12
C ALA A 222 -3.57 20.37 -7.24
N ARG A 223 -2.94 19.63 -8.16
CA ARG A 223 -3.64 18.89 -9.22
C ARG A 223 -4.47 17.73 -8.65
N VAL A 224 -3.90 16.95 -7.73
CA VAL A 224 -4.60 15.86 -7.04
C VAL A 224 -5.79 16.41 -6.24
N LEU A 225 -5.60 17.49 -5.49
CA LEU A 225 -6.66 18.14 -4.73
C LEU A 225 -7.79 18.66 -5.64
N LYS A 226 -7.44 19.24 -6.79
CA LYS A 226 -8.42 19.72 -7.78
C LYS A 226 -9.27 18.55 -8.32
N GLU A 227 -8.62 17.46 -8.72
CA GLU A 227 -9.30 16.27 -9.23
C GLU A 227 -10.17 15.62 -8.15
N ALA A 228 -9.65 15.48 -6.93
CA ALA A 228 -10.38 14.92 -5.79
C ALA A 228 -11.65 15.71 -5.47
N ARG A 229 -11.60 17.05 -5.49
CA ARG A 229 -12.78 17.91 -5.27
C ARG A 229 -13.79 17.86 -6.41
N ALA A 230 -13.36 17.53 -7.62
CA ALA A 230 -14.25 17.36 -8.77
C ALA A 230 -14.99 16.00 -8.74
N MET A 231 -14.47 15.02 -8.00
CA MET A 231 -15.03 13.68 -7.90
C MET A 231 -16.37 13.68 -7.13
N LYS A 232 -17.43 13.17 -7.77
CA LYS A 232 -18.78 13.11 -7.19
C LYS A 232 -19.21 11.67 -6.97
N ASN A 233 -19.65 11.36 -5.76
CA ASN A 233 -20.24 10.07 -5.36
C ASN A 233 -19.43 8.82 -5.83
N PRO A 234 -18.11 8.75 -5.57
CA PRO A 234 -17.33 7.60 -6.00
C PRO A 234 -17.86 6.30 -5.40
N LYS A 235 -17.87 5.23 -6.21
CA LYS A 235 -18.46 3.93 -5.83
C LYS A 235 -17.76 3.31 -4.61
N PHE A 236 -16.45 3.51 -4.49
CA PHE A 236 -15.65 2.97 -3.39
C PHE A 236 -16.01 3.55 -2.00
N LEU A 237 -16.81 4.62 -1.91
CA LEU A 237 -17.31 5.12 -0.62
C LEU A 237 -18.58 4.42 -0.13
N LYS A 238 -19.27 3.69 -1.01
CA LYS A 238 -20.58 3.08 -0.71
C LYS A 238 -20.54 1.87 0.21
N PRO A 239 -19.55 0.96 0.14
CA PRO A 239 -19.50 -0.19 1.03
C PRO A 239 -19.39 0.21 2.50
N LYS A 240 -19.72 -0.74 3.39
CA LYS A 240 -19.77 -0.49 4.83
C LYS A 240 -18.41 -0.64 5.50
N THR A 241 -17.68 -1.69 5.15
CA THR A 241 -16.41 -2.00 5.82
C THR A 241 -15.22 -1.40 5.07
N VAL A 242 -14.11 -1.16 5.79
CA VAL A 242 -12.87 -0.65 5.18
C VAL A 242 -12.36 -1.60 4.09
N VAL A 243 -12.34 -2.91 4.37
CA VAL A 243 -11.90 -3.93 3.41
C VAL A 243 -12.75 -3.88 2.13
N GLU A 244 -14.07 -3.76 2.22
CA GLU A 244 -14.91 -3.67 1.01
C GLU A 244 -14.71 -2.35 0.24
N LYS A 245 -14.51 -1.22 0.93
CA LYS A 245 -14.19 0.06 0.26
C LYS A 245 -12.86 -0.04 -0.48
N MET A 246 -11.85 -0.64 0.15
CA MET A 246 -10.54 -0.91 -0.43
C MET A 246 -10.62 -1.83 -1.66
N LYS A 247 -11.42 -2.90 -1.60
CA LYS A 247 -11.69 -3.78 -2.76
C LYS A 247 -12.22 -3.01 -3.97
N VAL A 248 -13.21 -2.13 -3.77
CA VAL A 248 -13.81 -1.34 -4.86
C VAL A 248 -12.82 -0.30 -5.40
N LEU A 249 -11.94 0.25 -4.55
CA LEU A 249 -10.84 1.10 -5.00
C LEU A 249 -9.87 0.31 -5.89
N SER A 250 -9.38 -0.84 -5.42
CA SER A 250 -8.49 -1.72 -6.18
C SER A 250 -9.09 -2.16 -7.51
N GLU A 251 -10.38 -2.53 -7.55
CA GLU A 251 -11.07 -2.86 -8.81
C GLU A 251 -11.07 -1.67 -9.78
N SER A 252 -11.35 -0.46 -9.28
CA SER A 252 -11.32 0.76 -10.10
C SER A 252 -9.93 1.06 -10.66
N SER A 253 -8.87 0.78 -9.90
CA SER A 253 -7.48 0.97 -10.31
C SER A 253 -7.03 -0.13 -11.29
N MET A 254 -7.43 -1.39 -11.07
CA MET A 254 -7.17 -2.48 -12.01
C MET A 254 -7.80 -2.25 -13.39
N ASP A 255 -8.99 -1.64 -13.45
CA ASP A 255 -9.66 -1.32 -14.72
C ASP A 255 -8.79 -0.40 -15.62
N GLU A 256 -7.89 0.39 -15.03
CA GLU A 256 -6.97 1.27 -15.76
C GLU A 256 -5.77 0.51 -16.37
N LEU A 257 -5.46 -0.72 -15.94
CA LEU A 257 -4.28 -1.49 -16.39
C LEU A 257 -4.24 -1.67 -17.91
N LYS A 258 -5.39 -1.97 -18.53
CA LYS A 258 -5.48 -2.11 -19.99
C LYS A 258 -5.09 -0.82 -20.71
N LEU A 259 -5.49 0.33 -20.16
CA LEU A 259 -5.14 1.64 -20.73
C LEU A 259 -3.66 1.95 -20.48
N ILE A 260 -3.14 1.62 -19.29
CA ILE A 260 -1.74 1.80 -18.92
C ILE A 260 -0.83 1.01 -19.85
N PHE A 261 -1.06 -0.30 -20.03
CA PHE A 261 -0.27 -1.11 -20.97
C PHE A 261 -0.36 -0.59 -22.40
N LYS A 262 -1.55 -0.15 -22.85
CA LYS A 262 -1.71 0.46 -24.18
C LYS A 262 -0.93 1.77 -24.35
N GLN A 263 -0.80 2.55 -23.29
CA GLN A 263 -0.12 3.84 -23.31
C GLN A 263 1.39 3.74 -23.00
N ASP A 264 1.87 2.64 -22.45
CA ASP A 264 3.28 2.41 -22.16
C ASP A 264 4.14 2.63 -23.42
N PRO A 265 5.09 3.60 -23.41
CA PRO A 265 5.88 3.94 -24.58
C PRO A 265 7.03 2.94 -24.81
N VAL A 266 6.68 1.66 -24.95
CA VAL A 266 7.62 0.57 -25.24
C VAL A 266 8.09 0.66 -26.69
N LYS A 267 9.41 0.64 -26.88
CA LYS A 267 10.08 0.48 -28.19
C LYS A 267 10.30 -0.98 -28.51
N LYS A 268 10.70 -1.74 -27.49
CA LYS A 268 10.98 -3.17 -27.60
C LYS A 268 10.43 -3.89 -26.37
N PRO A 269 9.58 -4.90 -26.56
CA PRO A 269 9.01 -5.67 -25.45
C PRO A 269 10.09 -6.32 -24.58
N SER A 270 9.75 -6.52 -23.30
CA SER A 270 10.55 -7.33 -22.39
C SER A 270 10.58 -8.80 -22.82
N THR A 271 11.57 -9.54 -22.35
CA THR A 271 11.66 -10.99 -22.58
C THR A 271 11.84 -11.73 -21.27
N VAL A 272 11.22 -12.90 -21.18
CA VAL A 272 11.45 -13.88 -20.10
C VAL A 272 11.90 -15.18 -20.76
N VAL A 273 13.08 -15.66 -20.38
CA VAL A 273 13.63 -16.93 -20.86
C VAL A 273 13.82 -17.84 -19.66
N ASN A 274 13.24 -19.04 -19.70
CA ASN A 274 13.46 -20.03 -18.66
C ASN A 274 14.74 -20.83 -18.96
N GLU A 275 15.76 -20.67 -18.11
CA GLU A 275 16.97 -21.46 -18.17
C GLU A 275 17.09 -22.32 -16.91
N ARG A 276 16.98 -23.64 -17.07
CA ARG A 276 17.12 -24.63 -15.98
C ARG A 276 16.17 -24.34 -14.79
N GLY A 277 14.94 -23.91 -15.07
CA GLY A 277 13.95 -23.62 -14.05
C GLY A 277 14.06 -22.22 -13.43
N MET A 278 15.02 -21.40 -13.87
CA MET A 278 15.15 -19.99 -13.47
C MET A 278 14.69 -19.08 -14.61
N ASP A 279 13.84 -18.11 -14.27
CA ASP A 279 13.40 -17.10 -15.23
C ASP A 279 14.45 -15.98 -15.34
N ILE A 280 15.10 -15.88 -16.49
CA ILE A 280 15.98 -14.78 -16.85
C ILE A 280 15.13 -13.71 -17.52
N ARG A 281 15.04 -12.55 -16.84
CA ARG A 281 14.21 -11.43 -17.25
C ARG A 281 15.06 -10.33 -17.86
N LYS A 282 14.64 -9.82 -19.02
CA LYS A 282 15.15 -8.58 -19.61
C LYS A 282 13.99 -7.60 -19.73
N ALA A 283 14.12 -6.45 -19.06
CA ALA A 283 13.12 -5.39 -19.11
C ALA A 283 12.88 -4.86 -20.53
N ALA A 284 11.72 -4.27 -20.75
CA ALA A 284 11.37 -3.63 -22.01
C ALA A 284 12.22 -2.36 -22.21
N GLU A 285 12.58 -2.07 -23.46
CA GLU A 285 13.24 -0.81 -23.81
C GLU A 285 12.12 0.23 -24.04
N ARG A 286 12.14 1.33 -23.28
CA ARG A 286 11.09 2.36 -23.26
C ARG A 286 11.60 3.75 -23.64
N GLU A 287 10.67 4.64 -23.98
CA GLU A 287 10.94 6.08 -24.00
C GLU A 287 11.19 6.64 -22.59
N SER A 288 11.75 7.86 -22.53
CA SER A 288 12.02 8.56 -21.28
C SER A 288 10.76 8.83 -20.46
N ALA A 289 10.95 9.06 -19.16
CA ALA A 289 9.86 9.39 -18.24
C ALA A 289 9.10 10.66 -18.67
N ALA A 290 9.76 11.67 -19.25
CA ALA A 290 9.09 12.85 -19.83
C ALA A 290 8.08 12.51 -20.95
N VAL A 291 8.31 11.45 -21.73
CA VAL A 291 7.34 10.96 -22.73
C VAL A 291 6.22 10.20 -22.02
N GLY A 292 6.56 9.34 -21.05
CA GLY A 292 5.58 8.63 -20.21
C GLY A 292 4.64 9.59 -19.48
N TYR A 293 5.16 10.68 -18.92
CA TYR A 293 4.41 11.74 -18.25
C TYR A 293 3.31 12.32 -19.13
N LYS A 294 3.60 12.66 -20.38
CA LYS A 294 2.60 13.18 -21.32
C LYS A 294 1.42 12.21 -21.53
N LYS A 295 1.64 10.91 -21.34
CA LYS A 295 0.62 9.86 -21.51
C LYS A 295 -0.11 9.57 -20.20
N PHE A 296 0.64 9.36 -19.12
CA PHE A 296 0.11 8.83 -17.87
C PHE A 296 -0.35 9.89 -16.86
N ASN A 297 0.05 11.15 -17.00
CA ASN A 297 -0.17 12.15 -15.93
C ASN A 297 -1.64 12.26 -15.49
N LYS A 298 -2.60 12.12 -16.42
CA LYS A 298 -4.03 12.18 -16.09
C LYS A 298 -4.47 10.95 -15.28
N ILE A 299 -4.01 9.76 -15.65
CA ILE A 299 -4.33 8.51 -14.95
C ILE A 299 -3.74 8.58 -13.54
N ILE A 300 -2.46 8.94 -13.42
CA ILE A 300 -1.77 9.09 -12.13
C ILE A 300 -2.52 10.07 -11.22
N VAL A 301 -2.85 11.28 -11.70
CA VAL A 301 -3.60 12.27 -10.88
C VAL A 301 -4.96 11.74 -10.47
N THR A 302 -5.63 10.97 -11.33
CA THR A 302 -6.93 10.35 -11.02
C THR A 302 -6.79 9.31 -9.90
N GLU A 303 -5.80 8.42 -9.98
CA GLU A 303 -5.59 7.38 -8.96
C GLU A 303 -5.18 7.96 -7.60
N LEU A 304 -4.23 8.91 -7.59
CA LEU A 304 -3.86 9.64 -6.38
C LEU A 304 -5.08 10.35 -5.77
N ALA A 305 -5.95 10.93 -6.60
CA ALA A 305 -7.17 11.59 -6.13
C ALA A 305 -8.21 10.60 -5.58
N ARG A 306 -8.41 9.43 -6.22
CA ARG A 306 -9.27 8.36 -5.70
C ARG A 306 -8.82 7.92 -4.30
N SER A 307 -7.51 7.71 -4.14
CA SER A 307 -6.89 7.37 -2.86
C SER A 307 -7.09 8.45 -1.80
N SER A 308 -6.79 9.72 -2.11
CA SER A 308 -7.00 10.84 -1.18
C SER A 308 -8.45 10.98 -0.73
N VAL A 309 -9.41 10.77 -1.63
CA VAL A 309 -10.85 10.83 -1.31
C VAL A 309 -11.25 9.68 -0.39
N LEU A 310 -10.82 8.45 -0.67
CA LEU A 310 -11.11 7.33 0.23
C LEU A 310 -10.44 7.53 1.58
N LEU A 311 -9.17 7.93 1.61
CA LEU A 311 -8.41 8.13 2.84
C LEU A 311 -9.08 9.17 3.75
N ALA A 312 -9.44 10.33 3.21
CA ALA A 312 -10.14 11.36 3.99
C ALA A 312 -11.50 10.88 4.51
N HIS A 313 -12.21 10.08 3.73
CA HIS A 313 -13.48 9.49 4.16
C HIS A 313 -13.29 8.46 5.28
N LEU A 314 -12.29 7.59 5.19
CA LEU A 314 -11.96 6.63 6.25
C LEU A 314 -11.52 7.35 7.53
N TRP A 315 -10.76 8.45 7.41
CA TRP A 315 -10.40 9.27 8.56
C TRP A 315 -11.62 9.93 9.23
N ASP A 316 -12.56 10.46 8.45
CA ASP A 316 -13.83 11.00 8.95
C ASP A 316 -14.66 9.92 9.66
N GLU A 317 -14.80 8.73 9.04
CA GLU A 317 -15.52 7.58 9.62
C GLU A 317 -14.88 7.12 10.93
N ALA A 318 -13.55 6.95 10.96
CA ALA A 318 -12.83 6.52 12.15
C ALA A 318 -12.97 7.51 13.30
N TYR A 319 -12.87 8.82 13.00
CA TYR A 319 -13.02 9.88 13.99
C TYR A 319 -14.44 9.95 14.55
N ALA A 320 -15.45 9.83 13.69
CA ALA A 320 -16.84 9.80 14.12
C ALA A 320 -17.13 8.56 14.98
N GLU A 321 -16.67 7.38 14.57
CA GLU A 321 -16.85 6.12 15.30
C GLU A 321 -16.10 6.09 16.65
N ALA A 322 -14.94 6.75 16.73
CA ALA A 322 -14.21 6.93 17.98
C ALA A 322 -14.89 7.92 18.96
N GLY A 323 -16.07 8.46 18.62
CA GLY A 323 -16.82 9.38 19.47
C GLY A 323 -16.39 10.85 19.35
N LYS A 324 -15.70 11.21 18.26
CA LYS A 324 -15.20 12.57 17.99
C LYS A 324 -14.38 13.15 19.15
N PRO A 325 -13.30 12.45 19.58
CA PRO A 325 -12.51 12.90 20.72
C PRO A 325 -11.99 14.33 20.51
N ALA A 326 -11.87 15.08 21.60
CA ALA A 326 -11.35 16.45 21.55
C ALA A 326 -9.86 16.42 21.17
N LEU A 327 -9.52 17.00 20.03
CA LEU A 327 -8.14 17.07 19.51
C LEU A 327 -7.51 18.46 19.66
N ALA A 328 -8.27 19.47 20.08
CA ALA A 328 -7.85 20.87 20.11
C ALA A 328 -6.62 21.12 21.02
N SER A 329 -6.48 20.35 22.11
CA SER A 329 -5.34 20.43 23.02
C SER A 329 -4.16 19.56 22.58
N SER A 330 -4.31 18.77 21.52
CA SER A 330 -3.24 17.89 21.05
C SER A 330 -2.22 18.67 20.22
N LYS A 331 -1.05 18.87 20.82
CA LYS A 331 0.15 19.32 20.13
C LYS A 331 1.12 18.15 20.10
N ILE A 332 1.38 17.62 18.91
CA ILE A 332 2.45 16.63 18.73
C ILE A 332 3.77 17.40 18.67
N TYR A 333 4.40 17.57 19.83
CA TYR A 333 5.73 18.18 19.93
C TYR A 333 6.83 17.24 19.46
N LYS A 334 6.64 15.93 19.68
CA LYS A 334 7.51 14.89 19.12
C LYS A 334 7.10 14.57 17.69
N TYR A 335 7.76 15.19 16.72
CA TYR A 335 7.56 14.83 15.32
C TYR A 335 7.92 13.35 15.10
N PRO A 336 7.04 12.53 14.49
CA PRO A 336 7.26 11.10 14.30
C PRO A 336 8.27 10.83 13.17
N LEU A 337 9.54 11.17 13.40
CA LEU A 337 10.62 10.96 12.42
C LEU A 337 10.76 9.49 12.04
N THR A 338 10.59 8.61 13.02
CA THR A 338 10.53 7.16 12.87
C THR A 338 9.35 6.61 13.65
N VAL A 339 8.83 5.47 13.23
CA VAL A 339 7.71 4.78 13.89
C VAL A 339 8.03 3.30 14.02
N GLU A 340 7.56 2.70 15.10
CA GLU A 340 7.72 1.26 15.33
C GLU A 340 7.07 0.44 14.21
N PHE A 341 7.64 -0.72 13.91
CA PHE A 341 7.01 -1.66 13.00
C PHE A 341 5.81 -2.31 13.69
N ILE A 342 4.63 -2.17 13.07
CA ILE A 342 3.38 -2.76 13.57
C ILE A 342 3.11 -4.02 12.77
N ALA A 343 3.24 -5.20 13.38
CA ALA A 343 3.01 -6.47 12.68
C ALA A 343 1.54 -6.61 12.23
N PRO A 344 1.26 -7.27 11.09
CA PRO A 344 -0.12 -7.60 10.68
C PRO A 344 -0.84 -8.45 11.73
N ASP A 345 -2.02 -8.02 12.17
CA ASP A 345 -2.79 -8.67 13.24
C ASP A 345 -3.93 -9.58 12.74
N TYR A 346 -4.11 -9.65 11.42
CA TYR A 346 -5.14 -10.44 10.74
C TYR A 346 -4.59 -11.71 10.07
N LEU A 347 -3.28 -11.91 10.09
CA LEU A 347 -2.67 -13.12 9.55
C LEU A 347 -2.95 -14.30 10.50
N PRO A 348 -3.29 -15.49 9.96
CA PRO A 348 -3.41 -16.67 10.80
C PRO A 348 -2.07 -16.97 11.49
N ALA A 349 -2.13 -17.47 12.73
CA ALA A 349 -0.94 -17.92 13.43
C ALA A 349 -0.18 -18.93 12.55
N LYS A 350 1.16 -18.87 12.55
CA LYS A 350 1.97 -19.87 11.85
C LYS A 350 1.60 -21.24 12.42
N GLU A 351 0.98 -22.10 11.62
CA GLU A 351 0.95 -23.52 11.95
C GLU A 351 2.42 -23.98 11.96
N GLU A 352 2.90 -24.41 13.13
CA GLU A 352 4.15 -25.16 13.16
C GLU A 352 3.99 -26.36 12.22
N PRO A 353 4.95 -26.64 11.32
CA PRO A 353 4.85 -27.83 10.50
C PRO A 353 4.68 -29.02 11.44
N LYS A 354 3.58 -29.77 11.27
CA LYS A 354 3.38 -31.04 11.96
C LYS A 354 4.64 -31.88 11.72
N LYS A 355 5.46 -32.03 12.77
CA LYS A 355 6.40 -33.14 12.83
C LYS A 355 5.54 -34.40 12.81
N ASP A 356 5.96 -35.38 12.02
CA ASP A 356 5.25 -36.62 11.66
C ASP A 356 4.40 -36.41 10.39
N GLU A 357 4.75 -36.92 9.20
CA GLU A 357 5.20 -38.28 8.86
C GLU A 357 6.26 -38.25 7.75
N ALA A 358 7.54 -38.43 8.10
CA ALA A 358 8.60 -38.72 7.12
C ALA A 358 9.58 -39.74 7.71
N LYS A 359 9.05 -40.88 8.17
CA LYS A 359 9.82 -42.10 8.42
C LYS A 359 8.98 -43.35 8.16
N ALA A 360 8.63 -43.57 6.90
CA ALA A 360 8.25 -44.89 6.42
C ALA A 360 8.77 -45.06 4.99
N GLU A 361 10.10 -45.17 4.85
CA GLU A 361 10.74 -45.86 3.71
C GLU A 361 12.24 -46.00 4.00
N LYS A 362 12.56 -46.96 4.87
CA LYS A 362 13.83 -47.69 4.85
C LYS A 362 13.54 -49.13 5.25
N LYS A 363 13.26 -49.96 4.25
CA LYS A 363 13.66 -51.36 4.22
C LYS A 363 14.01 -51.73 2.79
#